data_AF-A0A418NCW4-F1
#
_entry.id   AF-A0A418NCW4-F1
#
_cell.length_a   1.000
_cell.length_b   1.000
_cell.length_c   1.000
_cell.angle_alpha   90.00
_cell.angle_beta   90.00
_cell.angle_gamma   90.00
#
_symmetry.space_group_name_H-M   'P 1'
#
loop_
_entity.id
_entity.type
_entity.pdbx_description
1 polymer ?
#
loop_
_entity_poly.entity_id
_entity_poly.type
_entity_poly.pdbx_seq_one_letter_code
_entity_poly.pdbx_strand_id
1 'polypeptide(L)'
;MTRLLGGQYPSLLRENQQGVLMKWVFFLAVAILLTSACTEKPIPTQLEKYCVSDSGLSKYWLALNTAEREGDIRYQYLGQDIRYVVTAMRVEGREVSGKADFESSTTGETRGTPIMFSYDATANTFTDGPTSASCQNTQAYQPG
;
A
#
# COMPACT_ATOMS: atom_id res chain seq x y z
N MET A 1 -84.50 -28.04 15.08
CA MET A 1 -84.44 -29.31 15.85
C MET A 1 -82.98 -29.76 15.88
N THR A 2 -82.28 -29.56 17.00
CA THR A 2 -82.11 -30.57 18.08
C THR A 2 -81.00 -31.56 17.69
N ARG A 3 -79.77 -31.42 18.22
CA ARG A 3 -79.12 -32.29 19.25
C ARG A 3 -77.85 -32.93 18.63
N LEU A 4 -76.71 -33.26 19.25
CA LEU A 4 -76.17 -33.50 20.61
C LEU A 4 -74.63 -33.32 20.53
N LEU A 5 -73.98 -32.64 21.48
CA LEU A 5 -73.22 -33.16 22.63
C LEU A 5 -71.92 -33.95 22.35
N GLY A 6 -70.91 -33.60 23.16
CA GLY A 6 -69.80 -34.47 23.57
C GLY A 6 -68.45 -33.90 23.14
N GLY A 7 -67.47 -33.63 24.01
CA GLY A 7 -67.29 -33.85 25.44
C GLY A 7 -65.81 -33.60 25.78
N GLN A 8 -65.53 -33.30 27.06
CA GLN A 8 -64.43 -33.82 27.92
C GLN A 8 -63.01 -33.92 27.31
N TYR A 9 -61.89 -33.47 27.89
CA TYR A 9 -61.39 -33.19 29.25
C TYR A 9 -59.97 -32.54 29.07
N PRO A 10 -59.03 -32.48 30.06
CA PRO A 10 -58.67 -31.25 30.74
C PRO A 10 -57.22 -30.79 30.44
N SER A 11 -56.94 -29.60 30.95
CA SER A 11 -55.63 -29.05 31.28
C SER A 11 -54.60 -30.07 31.78
N LEU A 12 -53.47 -30.16 31.08
CA LEU A 12 -52.20 -30.63 31.64
C LEU A 12 -51.11 -29.57 31.44
N LEU A 13 -50.81 -28.91 32.56
CA LEU A 13 -49.51 -28.46 33.03
C LEU A 13 -48.33 -28.53 32.03
N ARG A 14 -47.78 -27.34 31.73
CA ARG A 14 -46.33 -27.13 31.59
C ARG A 14 -46.06 -25.65 31.88
N GLU A 15 -45.79 -25.29 33.13
CA GLU A 15 -44.45 -25.33 33.73
C GLU A 15 -43.42 -24.52 32.93
N ASN A 16 -43.48 -23.21 33.17
CA ASN A 16 -42.35 -22.37 33.57
C ASN A 16 -40.96 -22.80 33.06
N GLN A 17 -40.55 -22.26 31.91
CA GLN A 17 -39.16 -22.13 31.50
C GLN A 17 -38.94 -20.74 30.89
N GLN A 18 -39.34 -19.69 31.63
CA GLN A 18 -38.79 -18.36 31.45
C GLN A 18 -37.49 -18.26 32.24
N GLY A 19 -36.38 -18.02 31.54
CA GLY A 19 -35.22 -17.38 32.17
C GLY A 19 -33.94 -18.20 32.28
N VAL A 20 -33.37 -18.70 31.17
CA VAL A 20 -31.91 -18.97 31.14
C VAL A 20 -31.24 -18.59 29.81
N LEU A 21 -31.99 -18.22 28.76
CA LEU A 21 -31.44 -18.06 27.41
C LEU A 21 -30.89 -16.65 27.08
N MET A 22 -30.84 -15.73 28.05
CA MET A 22 -30.48 -14.33 27.79
C MET A 22 -29.36 -13.77 28.68
N LYS A 23 -28.41 -14.62 29.08
CA LYS A 23 -27.17 -14.17 29.77
C LYS A 23 -25.86 -14.62 29.13
N TRP A 24 -25.89 -15.58 28.21
CA TRP A 24 -24.69 -16.05 27.51
C TRP A 24 -24.35 -15.28 26.22
N VAL A 25 -25.32 -14.58 25.63
CA VAL A 25 -25.09 -13.82 24.38
C VAL A 25 -24.34 -12.50 24.64
N PHE A 26 -24.40 -11.97 25.86
CA PHE A 26 -23.77 -10.68 26.18
C PHE A 26 -22.28 -10.76 26.54
N PHE A 27 -21.73 -11.95 26.80
CA PHE A 27 -20.29 -12.10 27.09
C PHE A 27 -19.42 -12.40 25.86
N LEU A 28 -20.00 -12.78 24.72
CA LEU A 28 -19.23 -13.05 23.50
C LEU A 28 -18.94 -11.78 22.67
N ALA A 29 -19.67 -10.69 22.90
CA ALA A 29 -19.57 -9.46 22.10
C ALA A 29 -18.38 -8.55 22.49
N VAL A 30 -17.70 -8.80 23.61
CA VAL A 30 -16.58 -7.98 24.10
C VAL A 30 -15.20 -8.54 23.65
N ALA A 31 -15.14 -9.78 23.17
CA ALA A 31 -13.87 -10.45 22.84
C ALA A 31 -13.38 -10.24 21.38
N ILE A 32 -14.10 -9.47 20.55
CA ILE A 32 -13.77 -9.26 19.12
C ILE A 32 -13.37 -7.80 18.83
N LEU A 33 -12.61 -7.18 19.75
CA LEU A 33 -12.02 -5.83 19.57
C LEU A 33 -10.49 -5.85 19.70
N LEU A 34 -9.85 -6.99 19.48
CA LEU A 34 -8.39 -7.14 19.38
C LEU A 34 -7.95 -7.41 17.93
N THR A 35 -8.68 -6.85 16.96
CA THR A 35 -8.32 -6.99 15.55
C THR A 35 -7.15 -6.06 15.22
N SER A 36 -5.98 -6.67 15.20
CA SER A 36 -4.90 -6.39 14.24
C SER A 36 -4.39 -4.95 14.22
N ALA A 37 -3.49 -4.64 15.16
CA ALA A 37 -2.40 -3.72 14.85
C ALA A 37 -1.60 -4.36 13.70
N CYS A 38 -1.99 -4.07 12.46
CA CYS A 38 -1.16 -4.36 11.30
C CYS A 38 0.09 -3.49 11.45
N THR A 39 1.17 -4.06 11.98
CA THR A 39 2.48 -3.44 11.95
C THR A 39 2.87 -3.30 10.49
N GLU A 40 2.65 -2.12 9.96
CA GLU A 40 3.04 -1.75 8.61
C GLU A 40 4.55 -1.98 8.47
N LYS A 41 4.93 -2.84 7.51
CA LYS A 41 6.34 -3.13 7.28
C LYS A 41 7.05 -1.80 6.93
N PRO A 42 8.10 -1.42 7.67
CA PRO A 42 8.82 -0.19 7.39
C PRO A 42 9.52 -0.27 6.03
N ILE A 43 9.65 0.88 5.36
CA ILE A 43 10.45 1.00 4.12
C ILE A 43 11.90 0.60 4.43
N PRO A 44 12.55 -0.20 3.57
CA PRO A 44 13.95 -0.55 3.75
C PRO A 44 14.85 0.70 3.70
N THR A 45 15.94 0.67 4.46
CA THR A 45 16.96 1.74 4.47
C THR A 45 17.61 1.92 3.11
N GLN A 46 17.82 0.83 2.37
CA GLN A 46 18.28 0.86 0.99
C GLN A 46 17.14 0.41 0.08
N LEU A 47 16.77 1.25 -0.87
CA LEU A 47 15.74 1.01 -1.85
C LEU A 47 16.34 1.04 -3.25
N GLU A 48 16.45 -0.14 -3.85
CA GLU A 48 16.82 -0.30 -5.26
C GLU A 48 15.62 -0.80 -6.05
N LYS A 49 15.22 -0.06 -7.09
CA LYS A 49 14.06 -0.39 -7.91
C LYS A 49 14.32 -0.09 -9.38
N TYR A 50 13.77 -0.94 -10.23
CA TYR A 50 13.68 -0.69 -11.67
C TYR A 50 12.22 -0.49 -12.04
N CYS A 51 11.88 0.67 -12.58
CA CYS A 51 10.50 1.05 -12.91
C CYS A 51 10.36 1.35 -14.40
N VAL A 52 9.26 0.87 -14.99
CA VAL A 52 8.97 1.05 -16.40
C VAL A 52 7.59 1.67 -16.54
N SER A 53 7.49 2.75 -17.30
CA SER A 53 6.21 3.38 -17.63
C SER A 53 5.28 2.42 -18.39
N ASP A 54 3.98 2.68 -18.34
CA ASP A 54 2.98 1.86 -19.06
C ASP A 54 3.26 1.77 -20.57
N SER A 55 3.87 2.81 -21.15
CA SER A 55 4.28 2.84 -22.56
C SER A 55 5.52 1.99 -22.86
N GLY A 56 6.30 1.62 -21.84
CA GLY A 56 7.61 0.98 -22.00
C GLY A 56 8.76 1.90 -22.44
N LEU A 57 8.46 3.15 -22.79
CA LEU A 57 9.44 4.09 -23.36
C LEU A 57 10.32 4.74 -22.29
N SER A 58 9.72 5.07 -21.14
CA SER A 58 10.40 5.64 -19.99
C SER A 58 10.77 4.55 -19.01
N LYS A 59 12.05 4.51 -18.62
CA LYS A 59 12.62 3.59 -17.64
C LYS A 59 13.34 4.37 -16.56
N TYR A 60 13.19 3.92 -15.32
CA TYR A 60 13.77 4.54 -14.15
C TYR A 60 14.51 3.50 -13.33
N TRP A 61 15.71 3.83 -12.87
CA TRP A 61 16.42 3.08 -11.84
C TRP A 61 16.54 3.97 -10.62
N LEU A 62 15.99 3.51 -9.50
CA LEU A 62 16.03 4.21 -8.22
C LEU A 62 17.09 3.53 -7.36
N ALA A 63 18.02 4.31 -6.83
CA ALA A 63 18.98 3.88 -5.80
C ALA A 63 18.90 4.88 -4.65
N LEU A 64 18.02 4.62 -3.68
CA LEU A 64 17.71 5.55 -2.60
C LEU A 64 18.17 5.02 -1.23
N ASN A 65 18.88 5.86 -0.48
CA ASN A 65 19.17 5.64 0.93
C ASN A 65 18.17 6.44 1.77
N THR A 66 17.14 5.77 2.27
CA THR A 66 16.05 6.41 3.03
C THR A 66 16.45 6.82 4.44
N ALA A 67 17.52 6.24 4.99
CA ALA A 67 18.08 6.64 6.28
C ALA A 67 18.85 7.96 6.19
N GLU A 68 19.66 8.10 5.14
CA GLU A 68 20.50 9.29 4.90
C GLU A 68 19.78 10.36 4.07
N ARG A 69 18.59 10.03 3.52
CA ARG A 69 17.74 10.92 2.71
C ARG A 69 18.42 11.42 1.44
N GLU A 70 19.20 10.54 0.84
CA GLU A 70 19.98 10.78 -0.37
C GLU A 70 19.81 9.61 -1.35
N GLY A 71 20.36 9.77 -2.54
CA GLY A 71 20.33 8.74 -3.57
C GLY A 71 20.36 9.34 -4.96
N ASP A 72 20.15 8.47 -5.94
CA ASP A 72 20.11 8.85 -7.35
C ASP A 72 18.95 8.18 -8.09
N ILE A 73 18.52 8.87 -9.14
CA ILE A 73 17.49 8.40 -10.05
C ILE A 73 18.10 8.48 -11.46
N ARG A 74 18.26 7.33 -12.10
CA ARG A 74 18.62 7.27 -13.52
C ARG A 74 17.36 7.14 -14.34
N TYR A 75 17.24 8.00 -15.34
CA TYR A 75 16.10 8.06 -16.25
C TYR A 75 16.57 7.80 -17.68
N GLN A 76 15.95 6.83 -18.35
CA GLN A 76 16.17 6.55 -19.76
C GLN A 76 14.89 6.76 -20.56
N TYR A 77 14.97 7.55 -21.62
CA TYR A 77 13.89 7.76 -22.58
C TYR A 77 14.41 7.97 -23.99
N LEU A 78 13.94 7.15 -24.93
CA LEU A 78 14.31 7.22 -26.36
C LEU A 78 15.84 7.31 -26.61
N GLY A 79 16.63 6.59 -25.81
CA GLY A 79 18.09 6.55 -25.94
C GLY A 79 18.82 7.69 -25.22
N GLN A 80 18.12 8.69 -24.71
CA GLN A 80 18.69 9.61 -23.73
C GLN A 80 18.77 8.90 -22.38
N ASP A 81 19.87 9.12 -21.69
CA ASP A 81 20.14 8.55 -20.38
C ASP A 81 20.64 9.68 -19.49
N ILE A 82 19.88 9.94 -18.43
CA ILE A 82 20.01 11.12 -17.57
C ILE A 82 20.11 10.64 -16.14
N ARG A 83 21.07 11.19 -15.40
CA ARG A 83 21.24 10.95 -13.98
C ARG A 83 20.78 12.16 -13.19
N TYR A 84 19.96 11.91 -12.19
CA TYR A 84 19.48 12.87 -11.21
C TYR A 84 19.99 12.49 -9.82
N VAL A 85 20.35 13.47 -9.02
CA VAL A 85 20.74 13.29 -7.61
C VAL A 85 19.63 13.83 -6.72
N VAL A 86 19.21 13.03 -5.75
CA VAL A 86 18.17 13.41 -4.78
C VAL A 86 18.73 14.48 -3.85
N THR A 87 18.12 15.67 -3.87
CA THR A 87 18.53 16.81 -3.03
C THR A 87 17.58 17.08 -1.88
N ALA A 88 16.35 16.53 -1.94
CA ALA A 88 15.41 16.52 -0.83
C ALA A 88 14.58 15.24 -0.85
N MET A 89 14.46 14.59 0.31
CA MET A 89 13.66 13.37 0.47
C MET A 89 12.82 13.42 1.74
N ARG A 90 11.58 12.96 1.61
CA ARG A 90 10.61 12.73 2.67
C ARG A 90 10.22 11.26 2.66
N VAL A 91 10.14 10.67 3.84
CA VAL A 91 9.78 9.26 4.04
C VAL A 91 8.61 9.21 5.00
N GLU A 92 7.45 8.75 4.54
CA GLU A 92 6.21 8.68 5.33
C GLU A 92 5.53 7.34 5.16
N GLY A 93 5.57 6.51 6.21
CA GLY A 93 4.98 5.19 6.18
C GLY A 93 5.61 4.33 5.09
N ARG A 94 4.91 4.18 3.95
CA ARG A 94 5.33 3.41 2.76
C ARG A 94 5.65 4.26 1.54
N GLU A 95 5.60 5.58 1.68
CA GLU A 95 5.90 6.51 0.60
C GLU A 95 7.29 7.13 0.79
N VAL A 96 8.06 7.19 -0.29
CA VAL A 96 9.28 7.98 -0.40
C VAL A 96 9.06 9.02 -1.49
N SER A 97 9.09 10.30 -1.14
CA SER A 97 8.89 11.39 -2.09
C SER A 97 9.96 12.46 -1.96
N GLY A 98 10.14 13.27 -2.99
CA GLY A 98 11.25 14.22 -2.97
C GLY A 98 11.47 15.00 -4.26
N LYS A 99 12.63 15.64 -4.28
CA LYS A 99 13.16 16.39 -5.42
C LYS A 99 14.52 15.81 -5.78
N ALA A 100 14.74 15.58 -7.07
CA ALA A 100 16.05 15.22 -7.60
C ALA A 100 16.49 16.23 -8.67
N ASP A 101 17.71 16.74 -8.53
CA ASP A 101 18.30 17.71 -9.43
C ASP A 101 19.12 16.99 -10.51
N PHE A 102 19.12 17.54 -11.71
CA PHE A 102 19.92 17.03 -12.82
C PHE A 102 21.41 17.04 -12.45
N GLU A 103 22.09 15.93 -12.70
CA GLU A 103 23.54 15.81 -12.52
C GLU A 103 24.27 15.68 -13.86
N SER A 104 23.86 14.72 -14.69
CA SER A 104 24.55 14.43 -15.95
C SER A 104 23.66 13.76 -16.99
N SER A 105 24.10 13.76 -18.25
CA SER A 105 23.50 12.98 -19.32
C SER A 105 24.54 12.42 -20.27
N THR A 106 24.27 11.25 -20.86
CA THR A 106 25.13 10.62 -21.86
C THR A 106 25.12 11.35 -23.20
N THR A 107 24.10 12.17 -23.48
CA THR A 107 23.96 12.93 -24.72
C THR A 107 24.61 14.32 -24.66
N GLY A 108 25.24 14.68 -23.52
CA GLY A 108 26.05 15.89 -23.37
C GLY A 108 25.29 17.11 -22.86
N GLU A 109 24.03 16.95 -22.45
CA GLU A 109 23.27 17.97 -21.74
C GLU A 109 24.00 18.38 -20.46
N THR A 110 24.05 19.68 -20.22
CA THR A 110 24.71 20.26 -19.03
C THR A 110 23.71 20.75 -17.99
N ARG A 111 22.42 20.70 -18.30
CA ARG A 111 21.31 21.14 -17.45
C ARG A 111 20.06 20.33 -17.78
N GLY A 112 19.24 20.10 -16.76
CA GLY A 112 17.93 19.48 -16.89
C GLY A 112 16.96 20.06 -15.86
N THR A 113 15.68 19.89 -16.12
CA THR A 113 14.63 20.28 -15.17
C THR A 113 14.66 19.29 -13.99
N PRO A 114 14.70 19.77 -12.74
CA PRO A 114 14.57 18.90 -11.58
C PRO A 114 13.26 18.11 -11.62
N ILE A 115 13.31 16.87 -11.16
CA ILE A 115 12.13 16.01 -11.07
C ILE A 115 11.57 16.00 -9.67
N MET A 116 10.24 16.00 -9.57
CA MET A 116 9.52 15.79 -8.32
C MET A 116 9.01 14.36 -8.34
N PHE A 117 9.52 13.53 -7.45
CA PHE A 117 9.25 12.11 -7.47
C PHE A 117 8.45 11.65 -6.25
N SER A 118 7.72 10.56 -6.42
CA SER A 118 7.18 9.75 -5.33
C SER A 118 7.29 8.26 -5.68
N TYR A 119 7.54 7.44 -4.67
CA TYR A 119 7.56 5.99 -4.74
C TYR A 119 6.67 5.42 -3.64
N ASP A 120 5.63 4.69 -4.03
CA ASP A 120 4.75 3.95 -3.13
C ASP A 120 5.20 2.49 -3.06
N ALA A 121 5.67 2.05 -1.88
CA ALA A 121 6.13 0.68 -1.66
C ALA A 121 5.01 -0.37 -1.64
N THR A 122 3.76 0.02 -1.38
CA THR A 122 2.57 -0.86 -1.46
C THR A 122 2.19 -1.11 -2.90
N ALA A 123 2.00 -0.04 -3.67
CA ALA A 123 1.66 -0.11 -5.09
C ALA A 123 2.86 -0.51 -5.95
N ASN A 124 4.07 -0.45 -5.38
CA ASN A 124 5.34 -0.64 -6.06
C ASN A 124 5.39 0.21 -7.35
N THR A 125 5.02 1.48 -7.21
CA THR A 125 4.83 2.43 -8.30
C THR A 125 5.67 3.67 -8.05
N PHE A 126 6.37 4.12 -9.08
CA PHE A 126 7.12 5.37 -9.10
C PHE A 126 6.38 6.40 -9.94
N THR A 127 6.35 7.64 -9.48
CA THR A 127 5.77 8.77 -10.20
C THR A 127 6.75 9.90 -10.33
N ASP A 128 6.81 10.50 -11.52
CA ASP A 128 7.53 11.74 -11.83
C ASP A 128 6.54 12.70 -12.50
N GLY A 129 6.04 13.66 -11.72
CA GLY A 129 4.94 14.54 -12.13
C GLY A 129 3.71 13.75 -12.61
N PRO A 130 3.26 13.91 -13.88
CA PRO A 130 2.12 13.18 -14.43
C PRO A 130 2.45 11.75 -14.89
N THR A 131 3.73 11.36 -14.90
CA THR A 131 4.17 10.06 -15.40
C THR A 131 4.17 9.04 -14.26
N SER A 132 3.63 7.86 -14.51
CA SER A 132 3.65 6.72 -13.59
C SER A 132 4.43 5.55 -14.20
N ALA A 133 5.13 4.80 -13.37
CA ALA A 133 5.93 3.65 -13.75
C ALA A 133 5.79 2.52 -12.73
N SER A 134 5.46 1.32 -13.22
CA SER A 134 5.41 0.12 -12.38
C SER A 134 6.82 -0.39 -12.11
N CYS A 135 7.13 -0.65 -10.84
CA CYS A 135 8.45 -1.07 -10.41
C CYS A 135 8.57 -2.58 -10.24
N GLN A 136 9.79 -3.09 -10.39
CA GLN A 136 10.17 -4.48 -10.19
C GLN A 136 11.45 -4.53 -9.35
N ASN A 137 11.64 -5.64 -8.64
CA ASN A 137 12.81 -5.85 -7.77
C ASN A 137 14.09 -6.23 -8.54
N THR A 138 14.07 -6.21 -9.88
CA THR A 138 15.09 -6.92 -10.66
C THR A 138 15.48 -6.20 -11.95
N GLN A 139 16.41 -5.26 -11.83
CA GLN A 139 17.57 -5.13 -12.72
C GLN A 139 18.74 -4.62 -11.88
N ALA A 140 19.93 -5.16 -12.06
CA ALA A 140 21.11 -4.67 -11.35
C ALA A 140 21.31 -3.19 -11.72
N TYR A 141 21.29 -2.31 -10.72
CA TYR A 141 21.74 -0.94 -10.90
C TYR A 141 23.20 -1.00 -11.39
N GLN A 142 23.44 -0.54 -12.61
CA GLN A 142 24.80 -0.38 -13.13
C GLN A 142 25.15 1.09 -12.90
N PRO A 143 26.07 1.41 -11.96
CA PRO A 143 26.59 2.77 -11.86
C PRO A 143 27.29 3.07 -13.18
N GLY A 144 26.75 4.06 -13.90
CA GLY A 144 27.37 4.64 -15.08
C GLY A 144 28.49 5.59 -14.68
#